data_AF-A0A392PJB6-F1
#
_entry.id   AF-A0A392PJB6-F1
#
_cell.length_a   1.000
_cell.length_b   1.000
_cell.length_c   1.000
_cell.angle_alpha   90.00
_cell.angle_beta   90.00
_cell.angle_gamma   90.00
#
_symmetry.space_group_name_H-M   'P 1'
#
loop_
_entity.id
_entity.type
_entity.pdbx_description
1 polymer ?
#
loop_
_entity_poly.entity_id
_entity_poly.type
_entity_poly.pdbx_seq_one_letter_code
_entity_poly.pdbx_strand_id
1 'polypeptide(L)' 'RNKLGFADGSIVEPPQGDPQYLAWRRNDSILASWILNSVSNEIQASAVYSNSAFDI' A
#
# COMPACT_ATOMS: atom_id res chain seq x y z
N ARG A 1 15.20 2.39 5.50
CA ARG A 1 15.51 2.11 4.06
C ARG A 1 14.73 0.85 3.68
N ASN A 2 14.16 0.80 2.47
CA ASN A 2 13.36 -0.30 1.87
C ASN A 2 11.82 -0.16 1.97
N LYS A 3 11.28 1.03 1.67
CA LYS A 3 9.83 1.20 1.43
C LYS A 3 9.39 0.71 0.04
N LEU A 4 10.33 0.51 -0.89
CA LEU A 4 10.07 -0.04 -2.23
C LEU A 4 9.43 -1.43 -2.16
N GLY A 5 9.72 -2.19 -1.08
CA GLY A 5 9.18 -3.52 -0.92
C GLY A 5 7.66 -3.60 -0.80
N PHE A 6 7.01 -2.50 -0.42
CA PHE A 6 5.55 -2.38 -0.39
C PHE A 6 4.97 -2.07 -1.78
N ALA A 7 5.75 -1.43 -2.65
CA ALA A 7 5.32 -1.08 -4.01
C ALA A 7 5.57 -2.23 -5.01
N ASP A 8 6.60 -3.05 -4.79
CA ASP A 8 6.90 -4.22 -5.63
C ASP A 8 6.32 -5.55 -5.08
N GLY A 9 5.67 -5.50 -3.91
CA GLY A 9 5.04 -6.66 -3.27
C GLY A 9 6.02 -7.62 -2.56
N SER A 10 7.32 -7.30 -2.50
CA SER A 10 8.30 -8.12 -1.78
C SER A 10 8.11 -8.11 -0.25
N ILE A 11 7.46 -7.07 0.29
CA ILE A 11 7.00 -6.99 1.69
C ILE A 11 5.53 -7.42 1.74
N VAL A 12 5.34 -8.72 1.92
CA VAL A 12 4.01 -9.34 2.02
C VAL A 12 3.27 -8.98 3.30
N GLU A 13 1.94 -9.04 3.25
CA GLU A 13 1.06 -8.84 4.40
C GLU A 13 1.37 -9.87 5.50
N PRO A 14 1.73 -9.43 6.72
CA PRO A 14 1.94 -10.33 7.85
C PRO A 14 0.62 -10.97 8.32
N PRO A 15 0.66 -12.14 8.96
CA PRO A 15 -0.52 -12.74 9.56
C PRO A 15 -1.19 -11.83 10.60
N GLN A 16 -2.52 -11.85 10.65
CA GLN A 16 -3.29 -11.18 11.72
C GLN A 16 -2.91 -11.76 13.08
N GLY A 17 -2.15 -10.98 13.86
CA GLY A 17 -1.58 -11.39 15.15
C GLY A 17 -0.08 -11.15 15.26
N ASP A 18 0.61 -10.93 14.14
CA ASP A 18 2.00 -10.49 14.15
C ASP A 18 2.08 -9.03 14.66
N PRO A 19 2.97 -8.70 15.62
CA PRO A 19 3.24 -7.33 16.02
C PRO A 19 3.55 -6.38 14.86
N GLN A 20 4.08 -6.90 13.75
CA GLN A 20 4.41 -6.15 12.55
C GLN A 20 3.21 -5.87 11.64
N TYR A 21 2.07 -6.55 11.80
CA TYR A 21 0.87 -6.35 10.99
C TYR A 21 0.38 -4.88 11.04
N LEU A 22 0.35 -4.29 12.23
CA LEU A 22 -0.04 -2.88 12.40
C LEU A 22 0.95 -1.92 11.74
N ALA A 23 2.25 -2.24 11.80
CA ALA A 23 3.29 -1.42 11.16
C ALA A 23 3.23 -1.54 9.63
N TRP A 24 3.02 -2.74 9.11
CA TRP A 24 2.81 -3.02 7.69
C TRP A 24 1.61 -2.24 7.17
N ARG A 25 0.44 -2.39 7.81
CA ARG A 25 -0.80 -1.71 7.42
C ARG A 25 -0.69 -0.19 7.38
N ARG A 26 0.03 0.41 8.34
CA ARG A 26 0.27 1.86 8.35
C ARG A 26 1.14 2.29 7.17
N ASN A 27 2.21 1.57 6.90
CA ASN A 27 3.12 1.88 5.79
C ASN A 27 2.44 1.70 4.43
N ASP A 28 1.68 0.62 4.26
CA ASP A 28 0.89 0.35 3.06
C ASP A 28 -0.14 1.46 2.81
N SER A 29 -0.93 1.85 3.81
CA SER A 29 -1.90 2.95 3.68
C SER A 29 -1.27 4.30 3.34
N ILE A 30 -0.09 4.61 3.89
CA ILE A 30 0.66 5.83 3.54
C ILE A 30 1.09 5.78 2.07
N LEU A 31 1.63 4.64 1.61
CA LEU A 31 2.05 4.48 0.23
C LEU A 31 0.86 4.54 -0.74
N ALA A 32 -0.23 3.86 -0.43
CA ALA A 32 -1.46 3.92 -1.21
C ALA A 32 -1.95 5.38 -1.33
N SER A 33 -1.96 6.12 -0.22
CA SER A 33 -2.32 7.55 -0.24
C SER A 33 -1.36 8.37 -1.10
N TRP A 34 -0.05 8.10 -1.04
CA TRP A 34 0.93 8.78 -1.90
C TRP A 34 0.71 8.50 -3.38
N ILE A 35 0.48 7.25 -3.75
CA ILE A 35 0.22 6.86 -5.13
C ILE A 35 -1.09 7.50 -5.61
N LEU A 36 -2.18 7.37 -4.85
CA LEU A 36 -3.46 8.00 -5.16
C LEU A 36 -3.33 9.51 -5.35
N ASN A 37 -2.58 10.21 -4.49
CA ASN A 37 -2.37 11.66 -4.63
C ASN A 37 -1.37 12.04 -5.73
N SER A 38 -0.61 11.09 -6.26
CA SER A 38 0.36 11.30 -7.35
C SER A 38 -0.17 10.93 -8.73
N VAL A 39 -1.27 10.17 -8.82
CA VAL A 39 -1.90 9.80 -10.09
C VAL A 39 -3.01 10.77 -10.47
N SER A 40 -3.40 10.78 -11.75
CA SER A 40 -4.52 11.57 -12.22
C SER A 40 -5.85 11.06 -11.65
N ASN A 41 -6.84 11.94 -11.49
CA ASN A 41 -8.15 11.60 -10.91
C ASN A 41 -8.87 10.44 -11.63
N GLU A 42 -8.64 10.26 -12.94
CA GLU A 42 -9.18 9.14 -13.71
C GLU A 42 -8.62 7.79 -13.23
N ILE A 43 -7.32 7.72 -12.95
CA ILE A 43 -6.66 6.51 -12.44
C ILE A 43 -7.00 6.31 -10.96
N GLN A 44 -7.13 7.41 -10.22
CA GLN A 44 -7.52 7.38 -8.81
C GLN A 44 -8.90 6.75 -8.62
N ALA A 45 -9.86 7.05 -9.51
CA ALA A 45 -11.21 6.49 -9.46
C ALA A 45 -11.24 4.96 -9.65
N SER A 46 -10.36 4.42 -10.50
CA SER A 46 -10.19 2.96 -10.65
C SER A 46 -9.40 2.33 -9.50
N ALA A 47 -8.44 3.05 -8.92
CA ALA A 47 -7.55 2.57 -7.87
C ALA A 47 -8.14 2.63 -6.46
N VAL A 48 -9.27 3.31 -6.25
CA VAL A 48 -9.95 3.40 -4.94
C VAL A 48 -10.43 2.03 -4.42
N TYR A 49 -10.62 1.05 -5.30
CA TYR A 49 -11.04 -0.31 -4.93
C TYR A 49 -9.87 -1.26 -4.62
N SER A 50 -8.63 -0.78 -4.70
CA SER A 50 -7.43 -1.56 -4.44
C SER A 50 -7.26 -1.81 -2.93
N ASN A 51 -6.90 -3.05 -2.55
CA ASN A 51 -6.77 -3.45 -1.15
C ASN A 51 -5.40 -3.13 -0.54
N SER A 52 -4.38 -2.90 -1.37
CA SER A 52 -3.01 -2.56 -0.96
C SER A 52 -2.38 -1.55 -1.92
N ALA A 53 -1.29 -0.92 -1.51
CA ALA A 53 -0.51 -0.02 -2.37
C ALA A 53 0.09 -0.73 -3.60
N PHE A 54 0.27 -2.06 -3.51
CA PHE A 54 0.72 -2.89 -4.62
C PHE A 54 -0.37 -3.12 -5.68
N ASP A 55 -1.65 -3.11 -5.25
CA ASP A 55 -2.81 -3.29 -6.13
C ASP A 55 -3.23 -1.99 -6.85
N ILE A 56 -2.55 -0.87 -6.57
CA ILE A 56 -2.75 0.44 -7.22
C ILE A 56 -1.82 0.57 -8.41
#